data_AF-A0A1J5ID89-F1
#
_entry.id   AF-A0A1J5ID89-F1
#
_cell.length_a   1.000
_cell.length_b   1.000
_cell.length_c   1.000
_cell.angle_alpha   90.00
_cell.angle_beta   90.00
_cell.angle_gamma   90.00
#
_symmetry.space_group_name_H-M   'P 1'
#
loop_
_entity.id
_entity.type
_entity.pdbx_description
1 polymer ?
#
loop_
_entity_poly.entity_id
_entity_poly.type
_entity_poly.pdbx_seq_one_letter_code
_entity_poly.pdbx_strand_id
1 'polypeptide(L)'
;MFGIGFQELLLIFIIALIVVGPNKLPEMARTLGKGLAEFRRATNDIKQSFEQDETVKEIKQEFQSAQSMALLENRLATAPTITPEGQAGEDPEPKPVATADPAGAEAASTDAKDAAPPEPESGTRQPPSPSDLS
;
A
#
# COMPACT_ATOMS: atom_id res chain seq x y z
N MET A 1 -21.42 2.93 -7.05
CA MET A 1 -22.13 4.21 -7.19
C MET A 1 -21.93 5.10 -5.96
N PHE A 2 -20.68 5.34 -5.56
CA PHE A 2 -20.30 6.42 -4.64
C PHE A 2 -18.94 6.93 -5.12
N GLY A 3 -18.98 7.77 -6.16
CA GLY A 3 -17.80 8.48 -6.67
C GLY A 3 -17.47 9.65 -5.78
N ILE A 4 -17.25 9.42 -4.48
CA ILE A 4 -16.75 10.44 -3.57
C ILE A 4 -15.24 10.46 -3.75
N GLY A 5 -14.77 11.40 -4.56
CA GLY A 5 -13.36 11.71 -4.69
C GLY A 5 -12.89 12.62 -3.56
N PHE A 6 -11.62 12.96 -3.63
CA PHE A 6 -11.01 13.90 -2.69
C PHE A 6 -11.67 15.28 -2.73
N GLN A 7 -12.10 15.72 -3.92
CA GLN A 7 -12.73 17.03 -4.13
C GLN A 7 -14.10 17.13 -3.44
N GLU A 8 -14.95 16.11 -3.57
CA GLU A 8 -16.25 16.06 -2.91
C GLU A 8 -16.09 15.99 -1.38
N LEU A 9 -15.13 15.21 -0.88
CA LEU A 9 -14.83 15.15 0.55
C LEU A 9 -14.39 16.52 1.08
N LEU A 10 -13.53 17.25 0.34
CA LEU A 10 -13.07 18.57 0.73
C LEU A 10 -14.21 19.59 0.76
N LEU A 11 -15.12 19.55 -0.22
CA LEU A 11 -16.31 20.42 -0.23
C LEU A 11 -17.19 20.18 1.00
N ILE A 12 -17.47 18.91 1.31
CA ILE A 12 -18.25 18.53 2.51
C ILE A 12 -17.52 18.97 3.78
N PHE A 13 -16.19 18.82 3.82
CA PHE A 13 -15.37 19.24 4.95
C PHE A 13 -15.47 20.76 5.18
N ILE A 14 -15.40 21.57 4.13
CA ILE A 14 -15.58 23.03 4.24
C ILE A 14 -16.97 23.38 4.80
N ILE A 15 -18.03 22.74 4.30
CA ILE A 15 -19.39 22.95 4.81
C ILE A 15 -19.47 22.56 6.30
N ALA A 16 -18.91 21.43 6.68
CA ALA A 16 -18.86 20.98 8.07
C ALA A 16 -18.07 21.95 8.96
N LEU A 17 -16.95 22.51 8.47
CA LEU A 17 -16.16 23.52 9.17
C LEU A 17 -16.94 24.82 9.39
N ILE A 18 -17.82 25.22 8.48
CA ILE A 18 -18.66 26.42 8.65
C ILE A 18 -19.73 26.16 9.70
N VAL A 19 -20.38 25.00 9.67
CA VAL A 19 -21.48 24.65 10.59
C VAL A 19 -20.97 24.40 12.01
N VAL A 20 -19.90 23.62 12.15
CA VAL A 20 -19.35 23.21 13.46
C VAL A 20 -18.30 24.22 13.95
N GLY A 21 -17.54 24.82 13.03
CA GLY A 21 -16.41 25.71 13.31
C GLY A 21 -15.06 25.02 13.13
N PRO A 22 -14.06 25.68 12.51
CA PRO A 22 -12.74 25.09 12.26
C PRO A 22 -11.94 24.80 13.53
N ASN A 23 -12.22 25.51 14.62
CA ASN A 23 -11.59 25.27 15.92
C ASN A 23 -12.27 24.13 16.70
N LYS A 24 -13.53 23.80 16.39
CA LYS A 24 -14.32 22.82 17.13
C LYS A 24 -14.11 21.39 16.65
N LEU A 25 -13.95 21.17 15.35
CA LEU A 25 -13.58 19.85 14.82
C LEU A 25 -12.29 19.26 15.46
N PRO A 26 -11.15 19.97 15.52
CA PRO A 26 -9.94 19.43 16.15
C PRO A 26 -10.10 19.27 17.66
N GLU A 27 -10.87 20.12 18.33
CA GLU A 27 -11.18 20.00 19.76
C GLU A 27 -11.98 18.71 20.04
N MET A 28 -13.05 18.46 19.27
CA MET A 28 -13.85 17.23 19.36
C MET A 28 -13.04 16.00 19.00
N ALA A 29 -12.24 16.06 17.92
CA ALA A 29 -11.37 14.95 17.51
C ALA A 29 -10.32 14.62 18.57
N ARG A 30 -9.75 15.61 19.27
CA ARG A 30 -8.83 15.38 20.40
C ARG A 30 -9.52 14.68 21.56
N THR A 31 -10.74 15.09 21.91
CA THR A 31 -11.50 14.47 23.01
C THR A 31 -11.92 13.05 22.68
N LEU A 32 -12.49 12.84 21.48
CA LEU A 32 -12.84 11.50 20.99
C LEU A 32 -11.61 10.61 20.82
N GLY A 33 -10.50 11.18 20.34
CA GLY A 33 -9.23 10.49 20.16
C GLY A 33 -8.64 10.02 21.48
N LYS A 34 -8.70 10.83 22.54
CA LYS A 34 -8.30 10.42 23.89
C LYS A 34 -9.17 9.27 24.40
N GLY A 35 -10.49 9.39 24.30
CA GLY A 35 -11.40 8.32 24.70
C GLY A 35 -11.18 7.02 23.93
N LEU A 36 -10.97 7.09 22.61
CA LEU A 36 -10.66 5.93 21.79
C LEU A 36 -9.28 5.34 22.11
N ALA A 37 -8.29 6.17 22.42
CA ALA A 37 -6.96 5.71 22.82
C ALA A 37 -7.01 4.98 24.16
N GLU A 38 -7.74 5.50 25.14
CA GLU A 38 -7.97 4.84 26.43
C GLU A 38 -8.77 3.55 26.27
N PHE A 39 -9.83 3.55 25.46
CA PHE A 39 -10.59 2.35 25.12
C PHE A 39 -9.73 1.28 24.44
N ARG A 40 -8.90 1.70 23.48
CA ARG A 40 -7.96 0.79 22.79
C ARG A 40 -6.94 0.22 23.76
N ARG A 41 -6.42 1.02 24.69
CA ARG A 41 -5.50 0.57 25.72
C ARG A 41 -6.16 -0.45 26.65
N ALA A 42 -7.33 -0.14 27.19
CA ALA A 42 -8.09 -1.06 28.02
C ALA A 42 -8.40 -2.38 27.29
N THR A 43 -8.82 -2.31 26.02
CA THR A 43 -9.07 -3.49 25.19
C THR A 43 -7.78 -4.30 24.97
N ASN A 44 -6.64 -3.62 24.78
CA ASN A 44 -5.36 -4.29 24.58
C ASN A 44 -4.85 -4.94 25.87
N ASP A 45 -5.03 -4.30 27.02
CA ASP A 45 -4.68 -4.87 28.33
C ASP A 45 -5.51 -6.13 28.60
N ILE A 46 -6.83 -6.09 28.33
CA ILE A 46 -7.72 -7.25 28.41
C ILE A 46 -7.25 -8.36 27.47
N LYS A 47 -6.97 -8.04 26.20
CA LYS A 47 -6.46 -9.01 25.22
C LYS A 47 -5.16 -9.65 25.69
N GLN A 48 -4.26 -8.86 26.27
CA GLN A 48 -2.98 -9.34 26.76
C GLN A 48 -3.12 -10.21 28.01
N SER A 49 -4.07 -9.93 28.89
CA SER A 49 -4.43 -10.83 29.99
C SER A 49 -4.96 -12.17 29.48
N PHE A 50 -5.83 -12.17 28.46
CA PHE A 50 -6.32 -13.40 27.84
C PHE A 50 -5.23 -14.16 27.06
N GLU A 51 -4.27 -13.47 26.43
CA GLU A 51 -3.13 -14.12 25.75
C GLU A 51 -2.08 -14.66 26.74
N GLN A 52 -2.03 -14.13 27.97
CA GLN A 52 -1.17 -14.62 29.05
C GLN A 52 -1.80 -15.78 29.84
N ASP A 53 -3.12 -15.99 29.76
CA ASP A 53 -3.74 -17.21 30.28
C ASP A 53 -3.27 -18.42 29.47
N GLU A 54 -2.59 -19.36 30.14
CA GLU A 54 -2.01 -20.57 29.53
C GLU A 54 -3.05 -21.37 28.75
N THR A 55 -4.30 -21.38 29.21
CA THR A 55 -5.44 -22.06 28.57
C THR A 55 -5.73 -21.52 27.16
N VAL A 56 -5.64 -20.21 26.93
CA VAL A 56 -5.89 -19.63 25.60
C VAL A 56 -4.73 -19.91 24.65
N LYS A 57 -3.51 -19.96 25.19
CA LYS A 57 -2.31 -20.31 24.43
C LYS A 57 -2.36 -21.75 23.94
N GLU A 58 -2.80 -22.69 24.78
CA GLU A 58 -3.03 -24.09 24.42
C GLU A 58 -4.11 -24.23 23.34
N ILE A 59 -5.27 -23.59 23.52
CA ILE A 59 -6.37 -23.62 22.53
C ILE A 59 -5.93 -23.03 21.17
N LYS A 60 -5.16 -21.93 21.18
CA LYS A 60 -4.64 -21.30 19.95
C LYS A 60 -3.62 -22.18 19.25
N GLN A 61 -2.79 -22.90 20.01
CA GLN A 61 -1.79 -23.82 19.49
C GLN A 61 -2.45 -25.08 18.90
N GLU A 62 -3.44 -25.65 19.58
CA GLU A 62 -4.25 -26.77 19.05
C GLU A 62 -4.98 -26.36 17.77
N PHE A 63 -5.62 -25.19 17.75
CA PHE A 63 -6.29 -24.68 16.55
C PHE A 63 -5.33 -24.44 15.38
N GLN A 64 -4.15 -23.85 15.62
CA GLN A 64 -3.12 -23.68 14.59
C GLN A 64 -2.59 -25.02 14.06
N SER A 65 -2.38 -25.99 14.96
CA SER A 65 -1.93 -27.34 14.57
C SER A 65 -3.00 -28.07 13.74
N ALA A 66 -4.28 -27.99 14.14
CA ALA A 66 -5.39 -28.54 13.38
C ALA A 66 -5.60 -27.83 12.03
N GLN A 67 -5.45 -26.51 11.97
CA GLN A 67 -5.56 -25.74 10.74
C GLN A 67 -4.42 -26.05 9.75
N SER A 68 -3.18 -26.19 10.24
CA SER A 68 -2.05 -26.59 9.40
C SER A 68 -2.21 -28.03 8.90
N MET A 69 -2.72 -28.94 9.72
CA MET A 69 -3.09 -30.30 9.30
C MET A 69 -4.16 -30.29 8.21
N ALA A 70 -5.23 -29.51 8.38
CA ALA A 70 -6.30 -29.38 7.39
C ALA A 70 -5.83 -28.77 6.06
N LEU A 71 -4.90 -27.80 6.11
CA LEU A 71 -4.30 -27.20 4.91
C LEU A 71 -3.36 -28.17 4.18
N LEU A 72 -2.62 -28.99 4.92
CA LEU A 72 -1.80 -30.06 4.35
C LEU A 72 -2.68 -31.15 3.73
N GLU A 73 -3.76 -31.55 4.39
CA GLU A 73 -4.73 -32.51 3.87
C GLU A 73 -5.37 -32.02 2.57
N ASN A 74 -5.75 -30.74 2.51
CA ASN A 74 -6.27 -30.13 1.28
C ASN A 74 -5.22 -30.04 0.16
N ARG A 75 -3.94 -29.81 0.51
CA ARG A 75 -2.81 -29.82 -0.43
C ARG A 75 -2.51 -31.23 -0.98
N LEU A 76 -2.65 -32.28 -0.15
CA LEU A 76 -2.50 -33.66 -0.59
C LEU A 76 -3.71 -34.14 -1.42
N ALA A 77 -4.92 -33.65 -1.12
CA ALA A 77 -6.13 -33.94 -1.88
C ALA A 77 -6.21 -33.17 -3.23
N THR A 78 -5.45 -32.07 -3.38
CA THR A 78 -5.42 -31.24 -4.58
C THR A 78 -4.03 -31.19 -5.21
N ALA A 79 -3.39 -32.34 -5.41
CA ALA A 79 -2.31 -32.41 -6.39
C ALA A 79 -2.94 -32.30 -7.79
N PRO A 80 -2.76 -31.20 -8.55
CA PRO A 80 -3.09 -31.25 -9.97
C PRO A 80 -2.09 -32.22 -10.57
N THR A 81 -2.58 -33.36 -11.05
CA THR A 81 -1.84 -34.24 -11.94
C THR A 81 -1.49 -33.42 -13.18
N ILE A 82 -0.29 -32.83 -13.20
CA ILE A 82 0.33 -32.37 -14.43
C ILE A 82 0.85 -33.64 -15.10
N THR A 83 0.04 -34.23 -15.97
CA THR A 83 0.48 -35.26 -16.91
C THR A 83 1.33 -34.56 -17.98
N PRO A 84 2.63 -34.88 -18.12
CA PRO A 84 3.38 -34.51 -19.30
C PRO A 84 3.10 -35.59 -20.36
N GLU A 85 1.99 -35.49 -21.08
CA GLU A 85 1.72 -36.35 -22.23
C GLU A 85 2.20 -35.63 -23.50
N GLY A 86 3.48 -35.82 -23.80
CA GLY A 86 3.99 -35.62 -25.14
C GLY A 86 3.78 -36.91 -25.93
N GLN A 87 2.89 -36.90 -26.91
CA GLN A 87 3.02 -37.73 -28.10
C GLN A 87 2.61 -36.94 -29.35
N ALA A 88 3.55 -36.94 -30.28
CA ALA A 88 3.50 -36.31 -31.58
C ALA A 88 2.68 -37.13 -32.57
N GLY A 89 2.16 -36.46 -33.59
CA GLY A 89 1.80 -37.06 -34.87
C GLY A 89 0.40 -36.70 -35.35
N GLU A 90 0.29 -35.65 -36.16
CA GLU A 90 -0.09 -35.73 -37.59
C GLU A 90 -0.54 -34.35 -38.07
N ASP A 91 0.33 -33.74 -38.87
CA ASP A 91 0.03 -32.63 -39.79
C ASP A 91 -0.87 -33.15 -40.93
N PRO A 92 -1.85 -32.35 -41.40
CA PRO A 92 -1.54 -31.59 -42.60
C PRO A 92 -2.07 -30.13 -42.58
N GLU A 93 -1.17 -29.23 -42.96
CA GLU A 93 -1.40 -27.86 -43.48
C GLU A 93 -2.58 -27.77 -44.49
N PRO A 94 -3.30 -26.63 -44.64
CA PRO A 94 -2.68 -25.45 -45.29
C PRO A 94 -3.13 -24.04 -44.82
N LYS A 95 -2.13 -23.14 -44.72
CA LYS A 95 -2.02 -21.68 -45.03
C LYS A 95 -3.27 -20.76 -44.97
N PRO A 96 -3.10 -19.50 -44.48
CA PRO A 96 -2.53 -18.47 -45.34
C PRO A 96 -1.37 -17.69 -44.73
N VAL A 97 -0.46 -17.37 -45.64
CA VAL A 97 0.69 -16.49 -45.52
C VAL A 97 0.22 -15.06 -45.30
N ALA A 98 0.80 -14.36 -44.33
CA ALA A 98 0.97 -12.91 -44.39
C ALA A 98 2.22 -12.54 -43.61
N THR A 99 3.32 -12.51 -44.37
CA THR A 99 4.58 -11.87 -44.01
C THR A 99 4.34 -10.38 -43.75
N ALA A 100 5.13 -9.79 -42.84
CA ALA A 100 5.82 -8.52 -42.99
C ALA A 100 6.10 -7.91 -41.60
N ASP A 101 7.21 -8.31 -41.01
CA ASP A 101 8.09 -7.32 -40.39
C ASP A 101 8.73 -6.54 -41.54
N PRO A 102 8.71 -5.20 -41.48
CA PRO A 102 10.01 -4.57 -41.47
C PRO A 102 10.08 -3.46 -40.43
N ALA A 103 11.14 -3.55 -39.62
CA ALA A 103 12.13 -2.48 -39.44
C ALA A 103 11.65 -1.14 -38.86
N GLY A 104 12.35 -0.74 -37.79
CA GLY A 104 12.59 0.68 -37.51
C GLY A 104 11.99 1.20 -36.22
N ALA A 105 12.39 0.65 -35.08
CA ALA A 105 12.28 1.37 -33.81
C ALA A 105 13.54 2.24 -33.61
N GLU A 106 13.67 3.27 -34.44
CA GLU A 106 14.53 4.41 -34.17
C GLU A 106 13.62 5.58 -33.77
N ALA A 107 13.53 5.84 -32.47
CA ALA A 107 12.88 7.04 -31.94
C ALA A 107 13.64 7.49 -30.69
N ALA A 108 14.92 7.83 -30.88
CA ALA A 108 15.64 8.68 -29.95
C ALA A 108 15.10 10.11 -30.12
N SER A 109 14.43 10.59 -29.07
CA SER A 109 13.86 11.92 -29.00
C SER A 109 14.97 12.98 -28.97
N THR A 110 15.03 13.82 -29.99
CA THR A 110 15.69 15.13 -29.91
C THR A 110 14.70 16.19 -30.37
N ASP A 111 14.04 16.84 -29.41
CA ASP A 111 13.57 18.22 -29.59
C ASP A 111 14.22 19.04 -28.48
N ALA A 112 15.43 19.51 -28.79
CA ALA A 112 16.16 20.48 -28.01
C ALA A 112 15.53 21.85 -28.28
N LYS A 113 14.51 22.19 -27.49
CA LYS A 113 14.05 23.58 -27.39
C LYS A 113 15.04 24.35 -26.53
N ASP A 114 15.95 25.01 -27.25
CA ASP A 114 16.43 26.37 -27.01
C ASP A 114 16.04 26.97 -25.64
N ALA A 115 16.97 26.91 -24.70
CA ALA A 115 17.09 27.83 -23.57
C ALA A 115 18.54 27.78 -23.05
N ALA A 116 19.38 28.66 -23.62
CA ALA A 116 20.67 29.01 -23.08
C ALA A 116 20.53 29.83 -21.75
N PRO A 117 21.58 29.88 -20.90
CA PRO A 117 21.54 29.92 -19.42
C PRO A 117 22.01 31.29 -18.83
N PRO A 118 22.57 31.40 -17.60
CA PRO A 118 22.06 31.15 -16.24
C PRO A 118 22.14 32.42 -15.32
N GLU A 119 21.32 32.51 -14.27
CA GLU A 119 21.59 33.43 -13.14
C GLU A 119 21.66 32.65 -11.82
N PRO A 120 22.84 32.58 -11.16
CA PRO A 120 22.97 32.05 -9.81
C PRO A 120 22.92 33.18 -8.77
N GLU A 121 21.75 33.43 -8.17
CA GLU A 121 21.69 34.25 -6.95
C GLU A 121 22.23 33.44 -5.76
N SER A 122 23.29 34.00 -5.20
CA SER A 122 24.14 33.43 -4.17
C SER A 122 23.49 33.61 -2.79
N GLY A 123 23.06 32.51 -2.17
CA GLY A 123 22.52 32.50 -0.81
C GLY A 123 23.29 31.56 0.12
N THR A 124 24.56 31.85 0.38
CA THR A 124 25.38 31.03 1.28
C THR A 124 25.37 31.58 2.71
N ARG A 125 24.69 30.82 3.57
CA ARG A 125 24.93 30.57 5.00
C ARG A 125 26.11 31.31 5.67
N GLN A 126 25.80 32.13 6.67
CA GLN A 126 26.75 32.62 7.69
C GLN A 126 26.54 31.87 9.02
N PRO A 127 27.52 31.11 9.55
CA PRO A 127 27.52 30.63 10.93
C PRO A 127 28.17 31.64 11.91
N PRO A 128 27.92 31.53 13.23
CA PRO A 128 28.28 32.55 14.23
C PRO A 128 29.77 32.59 14.59
N SER A 129 30.28 33.78 14.92
CA SER A 129 31.64 34.00 15.47
C SER A 129 31.68 33.84 17.00
N PRO A 130 32.68 33.14 17.56
CA PRO A 130 32.94 33.10 19.00
C PRO A 130 33.90 34.22 19.39
N SER A 131 33.42 35.26 20.08
CA SER A 131 34.30 36.28 20.68
C SER A 131 33.84 36.81 22.04
N ASP A 132 32.74 36.29 22.61
CA ASP A 132 32.36 36.58 24.00
C ASP A 132 32.93 35.53 24.95
N LEU A 133 34.25 35.52 25.10
CA LEU A 133 34.94 34.90 26.24
C LEU A 133 36.18 35.74 26.57
N SER A 134 35.98 36.82 27.31
CA SER A 134 36.94 37.41 28.28
C SER A 134 36.21 38.42 29.17
#